data_AF-A0A6H1Q4F9-F1
#
_entry.id   AF-A0A6H1Q4F9-F1
#
_cell.length_a   1.000
_cell.length_b   1.000
_cell.length_c   1.000
_cell.angle_alpha   90.00
_cell.angle_beta   90.00
_cell.angle_gamma   90.00
#
_symmetry.space_group_name_H-M   'P 1'
#
loop_
_entity.id
_entity.type
_entity.pdbx_description
1 polymer ?
#
loop_
_entity_poly.entity_id
_entity_poly.type
_entity_poly.pdbx_seq_one_letter_code
_entity_poly.pdbx_strand_id
1 'polypeptide(L)' 'MDHNKEIEKKIKQLREDYKTVFGSEEGKRVLEDISIRCHESSTTFSKDNSHETAFLEGQRSISLFIKGILKSK' A
#
# COMPACT_ATOMS: atom_id res chain seq x y z
N MET A 1 -22.68 19.06 -10.70
CA MET A 1 -22.50 17.67 -11.15
C MET A 1 -21.05 17.33 -11.48
N ASP A 2 -20.13 18.31 -11.52
CA ASP A 2 -18.73 18.09 -11.97
C ASP A 2 -17.76 17.59 -10.90
N HIS A 3 -18.06 17.78 -9.60
CA HIS A 3 -17.13 17.43 -8.53
C HIS A 3 -16.81 15.93 -8.46
N ASN A 4 -17.82 15.06 -8.60
CA ASN A 4 -17.61 13.62 -8.59
C ASN A 4 -16.78 13.15 -9.79
N LYS A 5 -16.98 13.76 -10.96
CA LYS A 5 -16.23 13.43 -12.18
C LYS A 5 -14.74 13.78 -12.05
N GLU A 6 -14.43 14.90 -11.41
CA GLU A 6 -13.04 15.28 -11.11
C GLU A 6 -12.40 14.36 -10.07
N ILE A 7 -13.14 13.92 -9.05
CA ILE A 7 -12.65 12.91 -8.08
C ILE A 7 -12.34 11.60 -8.79
N GLU A 8 -13.25 11.09 -9.62
CA GLU A 8 -13.06 9.86 -10.39
C GLU A 8 -11.82 9.93 -11.29
N LYS A 9 -11.63 11.07 -11.97
CA LYS A 9 -10.45 11.32 -12.80
C LYS A 9 -9.15 11.28 -11.98
N LYS A 10 -9.13 11.91 -10.79
CA LYS A 10 -7.96 11.87 -9.89
C LYS A 10 -7.66 10.47 -9.39
N ILE A 11 -8.68 9.71 -8.99
CA ILE A 11 -8.51 8.32 -8.54
C ILE A 11 -7.94 7.46 -9.68
N LYS A 12 -8.45 7.64 -10.90
CA LYS A 12 -7.93 6.94 -12.08
C LYS A 12 -6.46 7.30 -12.33
N GLN A 13 -6.10 8.58 -12.28
CA GLN A 13 -4.72 9.01 -12.48
C GLN A 13 -3.79 8.40 -11.42
N LEU A 14 -4.18 8.46 -10.14
CA LEU A 14 -3.38 7.86 -9.07
C LEU A 14 -3.12 6.37 -9.31
N ARG A 15 -4.13 5.60 -9.74
CA ARG A 15 -3.94 4.17 -10.07
C ARG A 15 -2.88 3.97 -11.15
N GLU A 16 -2.89 4.79 -12.19
CA GLU A 16 -1.88 4.74 -13.26
C GLU A 16 -0.49 5.17 -12.77
N ASP A 17 -0.43 6.16 -11.85
CA ASP A 17 0.83 6.57 -11.23
C ASP A 17 1.42 5.43 -10.38
N TYR A 18 0.60 4.76 -9.55
CA TYR A 18 1.04 3.58 -8.79
C TYR A 18 1.59 2.48 -9.70
N LYS A 19 0.89 2.17 -10.81
CA LYS A 19 1.33 1.17 -11.79
C LYS A 19 2.64 1.59 -12.47
N THR A 20 2.78 2.87 -12.80
CA THR A 20 3.99 3.40 -13.44
C THR A 20 5.19 3.30 -12.50
N VAL A 21 5.03 3.76 -11.26
CA VAL A 21 6.09 3.75 -10.25
C VAL A 21 6.51 2.32 -9.92
N PHE A 22 5.57 1.49 -9.47
CA PHE A 22 5.86 0.13 -9.00
C PHE A 22 5.93 -0.93 -10.12
N GLY A 23 5.67 -0.55 -11.37
CA GLY A 23 5.88 -1.38 -12.55
C GLY A 23 7.31 -1.32 -13.09
N SER A 24 8.08 -0.29 -12.74
CA SER A 24 9.51 -0.18 -13.04
C SER A 24 10.34 -1.22 -12.27
N GLU A 25 11.55 -1.53 -12.75
CA GLU A 25 12.44 -2.48 -12.09
C GLU A 25 12.88 -1.97 -10.70
N GLU A 26 13.19 -0.68 -10.58
CA GLU A 26 13.50 -0.02 -9.30
C GLU A 26 12.29 -0.06 -8.36
N GLY A 27 11.11 0.25 -8.89
CA GLY A 27 9.86 0.23 -8.13
C GLY A 27 9.55 -1.14 -7.56
N LYS A 28 9.75 -2.21 -8.34
CA LYS A 28 9.58 -3.59 -7.85
C LYS A 28 10.51 -3.91 -6.68
N ARG A 29 11.80 -3.54 -6.78
CA ARG A 29 12.77 -3.74 -5.68
C ARG A 29 12.39 -2.94 -4.42
N VAL A 30 11.93 -1.71 -4.58
CA VAL A 30 11.45 -0.89 -3.46
C VAL A 30 10.17 -1.47 -2.85
N LEU A 31 9.23 -1.97 -3.66
CA LEU A 31 8.02 -2.60 -3.16
C LEU A 31 8.30 -3.88 -2.36
N GLU A 32 9.31 -4.65 -2.78
CA GLU A 32 9.80 -5.82 -2.04
C GLU A 32 10.40 -5.41 -0.68
N ASP A 33 11.25 -4.39 -0.64
CA ASP A 33 11.80 -3.88 0.62
C ASP A 33 10.70 -3.34 1.56
N ILE A 34 9.71 -2.59 1.03
CA ILE A 34 8.53 -2.14 1.79
C ILE A 34 7.77 -3.33 2.37
N SER A 35 7.58 -4.40 1.58
CA SER A 35 6.86 -5.59 2.01
C SER A 35 7.50 -6.24 3.25
N ILE A 36 8.83 -6.30 3.27
CA ILE A 36 9.61 -6.83 4.40
C ILE A 36 9.49 -5.91 5.61
N ARG A 37 9.72 -4.60 5.44
CA ARG A 37 9.69 -3.62 6.54
C ARG A 37 8.30 -3.44 7.15
N CYS A 38 7.25 -3.65 6.35
CA CYS A 38 5.86 -3.58 6.79
C CYS A 38 5.29 -4.96 7.13
N HIS A 39 6.13 -5.91 7.52
CA HIS A 39 5.75 -7.16 8.17
C HIS A 39 4.80 -8.06 7.38
N GLU A 40 4.78 -7.99 6.04
CA GLU A 40 3.76 -8.68 5.23
C GLU A 40 3.70 -10.18 5.53
N SER A 41 4.85 -10.83 5.74
CA SER A 41 4.97 -12.27 6.01
C SER A 41 5.43 -12.62 7.43
N SER A 42 5.45 -11.67 8.36
CA SER A 42 5.83 -11.90 9.76
C SER A 42 4.64 -11.62 10.70
N THR A 43 4.67 -12.12 11.93
CA THR A 43 3.69 -11.68 12.94
C THR A 43 3.96 -10.22 13.35
N THR A 44 2.90 -9.50 13.67
CA THR A 44 2.87 -8.14 14.21
C THR A 44 2.26 -8.10 15.60
N PHE A 45 1.81 -9.26 16.10
CA PHE A 45 1.23 -9.37 17.42
C PHE A 45 2.31 -9.21 18.49
N SER A 46 2.10 -8.23 19.36
CA SER A 46 2.84 -8.05 20.60
C SER A 46 1.94 -8.46 21.76
N LYS A 47 2.36 -9.49 22.49
CA LYS A 47 1.60 -10.11 23.59
C LYS A 47 1.32 -9.12 24.71
N ASP A 48 2.30 -8.27 25.00
CA ASP A 48 2.29 -7.40 26.18
C ASP A 48 1.92 -5.94 25.82
N ASN A 49 1.81 -5.61 24.53
CA ASN A 49 1.53 -4.25 24.07
C ASN A 49 0.58 -4.21 22.85
N SER A 50 -0.70 -3.88 23.12
CA SER A 50 -1.71 -3.74 22.06
C SER A 50 -1.47 -2.54 21.13
N HIS A 51 -0.85 -1.46 21.64
CA HIS A 51 -0.52 -0.29 20.80
C HIS A 51 0.58 -0.61 19.79
N GLU A 52 1.56 -1.42 20.18
CA GLU A 52 2.58 -1.92 19.25
C GLU A 52 1.94 -2.78 18.15
N THR A 53 1.06 -3.71 18.52
CA THR A 53 0.30 -4.51 17.53
C THR A 53 -0.45 -3.62 16.55
N ALA A 54 -1.19 -2.63 17.06
CA ALA A 54 -1.95 -1.70 16.22
C ALA A 54 -1.05 -0.86 15.31
N PHE A 55 0.11 -0.42 15.80
CA PHE A 55 1.08 0.34 15.01
C PHE A 55 1.65 -0.48 13.87
N LEU A 56 2.11 -1.70 14.14
CA LEU A 56 2.69 -2.59 13.13
C LEU A 56 1.64 -3.05 12.09
N GLU A 57 0.40 -3.30 12.53
CA GLU A 57 -0.72 -3.58 11.61
C GLU A 57 -1.09 -2.35 10.77
N GLY A 58 -0.97 -1.13 11.31
CA GLY A 58 -1.08 0.10 10.55
C GLY A 58 -0.06 0.18 9.40
N GLN A 59 1.20 -0.18 9.67
CA GLN A 59 2.25 -0.26 8.65
C GLN A 59 1.94 -1.33 7.59
N ARG A 60 1.53 -2.53 8.02
CA ARG A 60 1.15 -3.63 7.12
C ARG A 60 0.00 -3.23 6.21
N SER A 61 -1.00 -2.53 6.75
CA SER A 61 -2.17 -2.05 6.00
C SER A 61 -1.77 -1.15 4.83
N ILE A 62 -0.79 -0.25 5.01
CA ILE A 62 -0.30 0.61 3.92
C ILE A 62 0.40 -0.21 2.81
N SER A 63 1.24 -1.18 3.18
CA SER A 63 1.89 -2.06 2.19
C SER A 63 0.86 -2.87 1.39
N LEU A 64 -0.13 -3.46 2.08
CA LEU A 64 -1.22 -4.20 1.46
C LEU A 64 -2.10 -3.31 0.57
N PHE A 65 -2.33 -2.06 0.97
CA PHE A 65 -3.07 -1.09 0.18
C PHE A 65 -2.38 -0.81 -1.17
N ILE A 66 -1.06 -0.59 -1.17
CA ILE A 66 -0.28 -0.40 -2.41
C ILE A 66 -0.45 -1.61 -3.33
N LYS A 67 -0.28 -2.83 -2.79
CA LYS A 67 -0.47 -4.07 -3.56
C LYS A 67 -1.92 -4.25 -4.04
N GLY A 68 -2.89 -3.81 -3.25
CA GLY A 68 -4.30 -3.80 -3.61
C GLY A 68 -4.58 -2.92 -4.83
N ILE A 69 -4.01 -1.71 -4.87
CA ILE A 69 -4.09 -0.84 -6.06
C ILE A 69 -3.49 -1.53 -7.28
N LEU A 70 -2.30 -2.13 -7.15
CA LEU A 70 -1.61 -2.76 -8.28
C LEU A 70 -2.33 -4.00 -8.83
N LYS A 71 -3.08 -4.71 -7.97
CA LYS A 71 -3.92 -5.86 -8.38
C LYS A 71 -5.30 -5.45 -8.91
N SER A 72 -5.76 -4.25 -8.61
CA SER A 72 -7.07 -3.78 -9.05
C SER A 72 -7.09 -3.58 -10.57
N LYS A 73 -8.14 -4.10 -11.23
CA LYS A 73 -8.37 -3.97 -12.67
C LYS A 73 -8.80 -2.55 -13.03
#